data_AF-A0A833D2U8-F1
#
_entry.id   AF-A0A833D2U8-F1
#
_cell.length_a   1.000
_cell.length_b   1.000
_cell.length_c   1.000
_cell.angle_alpha   90.00
_cell.angle_beta   90.00
_cell.angle_gamma   90.00
#
_symmetry.space_group_name_H-M   'P 1'
#
loop_
_entity.id
_entity.type
_entity.pdbx_description
1 polymer ?
#
loop_
_entity_poly.entity_id
_entity_poly.type
_entity_poly.pdbx_seq_one_letter_code
_entity_poly.pdbx_strand_id
1 'polypeptide(L)'
;MKKRIVCSSKTALTEASDEHEAVQGNQEHRSIDEEILDVSHSNETECEGVEDQASLITADAYDWTSHARPEQQEPEGDWRLWLILAGRGFGKTRTGAETVRSWVESGRYKRIGLVGATEADIRHVMVEGCSGLLSVYPLDEGPRYEPSKRRIVWPNGAVAYLVSAERYDKLRGLQFDAIWVDELAKFRYPQEAWDQVCLSLRLGQQPRVVVTTTPKPTALIKRLAEPK
;
A
#
# COMPACT_ATOMS: atom_id res chain seq x y z
N MET A 1 -0.02 10.37 -18.96
CA MET A 1 0.72 9.62 -17.92
C MET A 1 0.97 8.21 -18.43
N LYS A 2 2.19 7.66 -18.33
CA LYS A 2 2.45 6.24 -18.63
C LYS A 2 2.06 5.39 -17.42
N LYS A 3 1.17 4.41 -17.62
CA LYS A 3 0.91 3.30 -16.68
C LYS A 3 1.83 2.14 -17.05
N ARG A 4 2.34 1.37 -16.08
CA ARG A 4 3.07 0.11 -16.34
C ARG A 4 2.72 -0.90 -15.25
N ILE A 5 2.34 -2.10 -15.66
CA ILE A 5 2.10 -3.22 -14.76
C ILE A 5 3.09 -4.32 -15.14
N VAL A 6 3.67 -4.96 -14.13
CA VAL A 6 4.69 -6.00 -14.31
C VAL A 6 4.42 -7.13 -13.34
N CYS A 7 4.46 -8.36 -13.85
CA CYS A 7 4.33 -9.58 -13.08
C CYS A 7 5.62 -10.39 -13.23
N SER A 8 6.13 -10.99 -12.15
CA SER A 8 7.34 -11.83 -12.21
C SER A 8 7.25 -13.05 -11.30
N SER A 9 7.88 -14.16 -11.71
CA SER A 9 7.78 -15.48 -11.09
C SER A 9 8.89 -15.73 -10.03
N LYS A 10 8.90 -16.94 -9.44
CA LYS A 10 9.62 -17.26 -8.19
C LYS A 10 11.15 -17.05 -8.20
N THR A 11 11.82 -17.13 -9.34
CA THR A 11 13.27 -17.35 -9.45
C THR A 11 14.14 -16.13 -9.08
N ALA A 12 13.61 -14.91 -9.13
CA ALA A 12 14.44 -13.73 -9.40
C ALA A 12 14.46 -12.63 -8.33
N LEU A 13 14.56 -12.99 -7.04
CA LEU A 13 14.58 -12.05 -5.91
C LEU A 13 15.86 -12.10 -5.04
N THR A 14 16.90 -12.84 -5.44
CA THR A 14 18.03 -13.21 -4.56
C THR A 14 19.43 -12.74 -4.99
N GLU A 15 19.56 -11.90 -6.02
CA GLU A 15 20.87 -11.44 -6.52
C GLU A 15 21.06 -9.92 -6.43
N ALA A 16 21.95 -9.50 -5.50
CA ALA A 16 22.88 -8.35 -5.61
C ALA A 16 23.61 -8.10 -4.28
N SER A 17 24.95 -8.01 -4.31
CA SER A 17 25.76 -7.26 -3.33
C SER A 17 27.00 -6.66 -4.02
N ASP A 18 27.55 -5.59 -3.42
CA ASP A 18 28.81 -4.90 -3.73
C ASP A 18 28.74 -3.96 -4.98
N GLU A 19 29.12 -2.66 -4.97
CA GLU A 19 30.29 -1.96 -4.39
C GLU A 19 30.04 -0.45 -4.02
N HIS A 20 31.08 0.26 -3.53
CA HIS A 20 31.17 1.71 -3.14
C HIS A 20 31.99 2.55 -4.19
N GLU A 21 32.27 3.88 -4.13
CA GLU A 21 31.91 5.04 -3.25
C GLU A 21 31.92 6.37 -4.06
N ALA A 22 31.36 7.49 -3.57
CA ALA A 22 32.03 8.77 -3.15
C ALA A 22 31.11 9.96 -3.60
N VAL A 23 30.86 11.11 -2.92
CA VAL A 23 31.70 12.21 -2.35
C VAL A 23 32.29 13.13 -3.47
N GLN A 24 32.11 14.48 -3.55
CA GLN A 24 31.62 15.55 -2.63
C GLN A 24 31.12 16.85 -3.38
N GLY A 25 30.38 17.75 -2.70
CA GLY A 25 30.29 19.23 -2.99
C GLY A 25 29.11 19.74 -3.86
N ASN A 26 28.68 21.02 -3.84
CA ASN A 26 28.88 22.17 -2.92
C ASN A 26 27.72 23.21 -3.04
N GLN A 27 27.68 24.23 -2.15
CA GLN A 27 26.85 25.47 -2.04
C GLN A 27 26.10 26.01 -3.31
N GLU A 28 24.92 26.65 -3.21
CA GLU A 28 24.77 28.07 -2.78
C GLU A 28 23.33 28.57 -2.43
N HIS A 29 23.30 29.71 -1.74
CA HIS A 29 22.21 30.65 -1.39
C HIS A 29 21.01 30.84 -2.36
N ARG A 30 19.80 31.04 -1.79
CA ARG A 30 19.15 32.38 -1.71
C ARG A 30 17.88 32.39 -0.85
N SER A 31 17.68 33.51 -0.15
CA SER A 31 16.48 33.88 0.62
C SER A 31 15.43 34.55 -0.27
N ILE A 32 14.15 34.40 0.07
CA ILE A 32 13.05 35.27 -0.37
C ILE A 32 12.07 35.37 0.81
N ASP A 33 11.66 36.60 1.14
CA ASP A 33 10.88 36.93 2.33
C ASP A 33 9.36 36.78 2.15
N GLU A 34 8.65 37.09 3.23
CA GLU A 34 7.22 36.98 3.51
C GLU A 34 6.29 37.67 2.49
N GLU A 35 5.07 37.13 2.34
CA GLU A 35 3.89 38.00 2.24
C GLU A 35 2.69 37.34 2.94
N ILE A 36 2.13 38.05 3.93
CA ILE A 36 0.98 37.62 4.76
C ILE A 36 -0.21 38.49 4.35
N LEU A 37 -1.35 37.87 4.00
CA LEU A 37 -2.58 38.60 3.68
C LEU A 37 -3.80 38.07 4.44
N ASP A 38 -4.14 38.86 5.46
CA ASP A 38 -5.46 39.23 5.97
C ASP A 38 -6.59 38.17 6.02
N VAL A 39 -7.04 37.89 7.24
CA VAL A 39 -8.23 37.09 7.54
C VAL A 39 -9.24 37.98 8.27
N SER A 40 -10.23 38.46 7.53
CA SER A 40 -11.48 38.92 8.13
C SER A 40 -12.65 38.73 7.14
N HIS A 41 -13.66 37.97 7.56
CA HIS A 41 -15.07 38.38 7.64
C HIS A 41 -15.92 37.20 8.12
N SER A 42 -16.73 37.46 9.13
CA SER A 42 -17.66 36.54 9.78
C SER A 42 -18.84 36.18 8.90
N ASN A 43 -19.36 34.96 9.05
CA ASN A 43 -20.79 34.65 9.01
C ASN A 43 -21.04 33.32 9.74
N GLU A 44 -21.55 33.40 10.97
CA GLU A 44 -22.28 32.30 11.62
C GLU A 44 -23.77 32.40 11.24
N THR A 45 -24.59 31.41 11.63
CA THR A 45 -26.03 31.25 11.27
C THR A 45 -26.20 30.65 9.85
N GLU A 46 -26.84 29.50 9.60
CA GLU A 46 -27.65 28.58 10.42
C GLU A 46 -27.58 27.18 9.77
N CYS A 47 -27.51 26.09 10.55
CA CYS A 47 -27.55 24.71 10.03
C CYS A 47 -28.56 23.85 10.80
N GLU A 48 -29.85 24.13 10.62
CA GLU A 48 -30.92 23.22 11.04
C GLU A 48 -31.07 22.06 10.02
N GLY A 49 -31.29 20.85 10.52
CA GLY A 49 -31.80 19.73 9.72
C GLY A 49 -30.82 19.01 8.79
N VAL A 50 -29.97 18.13 9.34
CA VAL A 50 -29.35 17.02 8.59
C VAL A 50 -29.68 15.70 9.29
N GLU A 51 -30.98 15.37 9.33
CA GLU A 51 -31.46 14.05 9.75
C GLU A 51 -31.34 13.05 8.59
N ASP A 52 -30.83 11.86 8.90
CA ASP A 52 -30.94 10.61 8.15
C ASP A 52 -30.78 10.64 6.61
N GLN A 53 -29.53 10.82 6.17
CA GLN A 53 -29.04 10.36 4.85
C GLN A 53 -28.24 9.04 4.94
N ALA A 54 -28.43 8.25 6.02
CA ALA A 54 -27.79 6.94 6.21
C ALA A 54 -28.51 5.81 5.44
N SER A 55 -29.00 6.08 4.23
CA SER A 55 -29.83 5.16 3.46
C SER A 55 -29.01 4.31 2.48
N LEU A 56 -28.85 3.03 2.81
CA LEU A 56 -28.53 1.93 1.88
C LEU A 56 -27.25 2.12 1.04
N ILE A 57 -26.08 1.87 1.63
CA ILE A 57 -24.93 1.41 0.84
C ILE A 57 -25.29 0.02 0.31
N THR A 58 -25.66 -0.07 -0.96
CA THR A 58 -26.02 -1.33 -1.62
C THR A 58 -24.81 -2.25 -1.72
N ALA A 59 -25.03 -3.57 -1.70
CA ALA A 59 -23.96 -4.57 -1.83
C ALA A 59 -23.09 -4.37 -3.09
N ASP A 60 -23.69 -3.80 -4.14
CA ASP A 60 -23.06 -3.35 -5.38
C ASP A 60 -21.82 -2.45 -5.14
N ALA A 61 -21.87 -1.51 -4.17
CA ALA A 61 -20.74 -0.62 -3.86
C ALA A 61 -19.46 -1.35 -3.41
N TYR A 62 -19.62 -2.60 -2.95
CA TYR A 62 -18.55 -3.49 -2.49
C TYR A 62 -18.22 -4.60 -3.50
N ASP A 63 -18.88 -4.68 -4.65
CA ASP A 63 -18.47 -5.55 -5.76
C ASP A 63 -17.30 -4.89 -6.51
N TRP A 64 -16.09 -5.20 -6.05
CA TRP A 64 -14.87 -4.77 -6.73
C TRP A 64 -14.70 -5.43 -8.10
N THR A 65 -15.20 -6.64 -8.31
CA THR A 65 -14.95 -7.39 -9.56
C THR A 65 -15.65 -6.72 -10.73
N SER A 66 -16.89 -6.25 -10.53
CA SER A 66 -17.66 -5.49 -11.53
C SER A 66 -17.16 -4.04 -11.71
N HIS A 67 -16.62 -3.42 -10.66
CA HIS A 67 -16.20 -2.01 -10.69
C HIS A 67 -14.71 -1.79 -11.05
N ALA A 68 -13.85 -2.78 -10.88
CA ALA A 68 -12.43 -2.67 -11.18
C ALA A 68 -12.18 -2.63 -12.69
N ARG A 69 -11.35 -1.68 -13.13
CA ARG A 69 -10.77 -1.73 -14.48
C ARG A 69 -9.90 -2.99 -14.62
N PRO A 70 -9.72 -3.56 -15.83
CA PRO A 70 -8.87 -4.73 -16.03
C PRO A 70 -7.45 -4.58 -15.46
N GLU A 71 -6.86 -3.38 -15.51
CA GLU A 71 -5.53 -3.12 -14.95
C GLU A 71 -5.49 -3.07 -13.42
N GLN A 72 -6.65 -3.11 -12.75
CA GLN A 72 -6.82 -3.09 -11.30
C GLN A 72 -7.21 -4.46 -10.72
N GLN A 73 -7.35 -5.49 -11.56
CA GLN A 73 -7.65 -6.86 -11.15
C GLN A 73 -6.36 -7.64 -10.90
N GLU A 74 -6.42 -8.64 -10.01
CA GLU A 74 -5.28 -9.53 -9.74
C GLU A 74 -4.91 -10.29 -11.03
N PRO A 75 -3.64 -10.27 -11.48
CA PRO A 75 -3.25 -10.97 -12.70
C PRO A 75 -3.37 -12.49 -12.54
N GLU A 76 -3.71 -13.17 -13.64
CA GLU A 76 -3.82 -14.63 -13.67
C GLU A 76 -2.45 -15.34 -13.69
N GLY A 77 -2.44 -16.65 -13.48
CA GLY A 77 -1.25 -17.51 -13.58
C GLY A 77 -0.35 -17.53 -12.33
N ASP A 78 0.86 -18.08 -12.48
CA ASP A 78 1.87 -18.14 -11.42
C ASP A 78 2.79 -16.92 -11.47
N TRP A 79 2.63 -16.06 -10.48
CA TRP A 79 3.47 -14.89 -10.25
C TRP A 79 3.69 -14.72 -8.75
N ARG A 80 4.82 -14.08 -8.41
CA ARG A 80 5.23 -13.77 -7.03
C ARG A 80 5.15 -12.29 -6.72
N LEU A 81 5.51 -11.42 -7.67
CA LEU A 81 5.36 -9.96 -7.58
C LEU A 81 4.38 -9.47 -8.65
N TRP A 82 3.38 -8.68 -8.22
CA TRP A 82 2.57 -7.80 -9.06
C TRP A 82 2.91 -6.34 -8.74
N LEU A 83 3.56 -5.65 -9.68
CA LEU A 83 3.98 -4.26 -9.55
C LEU A 83 3.03 -3.34 -10.33
N ILE A 84 2.41 -2.39 -9.62
CA ILE A 84 1.49 -1.38 -10.16
C ILE A 84 2.20 -0.02 -10.15
N LEU A 85 2.73 0.39 -11.31
CA LEU A 85 3.33 1.72 -11.52
C LEU A 85 2.30 2.68 -12.11
N ALA A 86 1.71 3.52 -11.26
CA ALA A 86 0.65 4.42 -11.68
C ALA A 86 0.63 5.78 -10.93
N GLY A 87 0.13 6.80 -11.63
CA GLY A 87 -0.06 8.15 -11.10
C GLY A 87 -1.27 8.30 -10.18
N ARG A 88 -1.69 9.55 -9.97
CA ARG A 88 -2.97 9.89 -9.32
C ARG A 88 -4.15 9.44 -10.21
N GLY A 89 -5.32 9.21 -9.63
CA GLY A 89 -6.54 8.79 -10.36
C GLY A 89 -6.56 7.34 -10.86
N PHE A 90 -5.52 6.54 -10.61
CA PHE A 90 -5.53 5.11 -10.91
C PHE A 90 -6.38 4.29 -9.92
N GLY A 91 -6.49 4.73 -8.67
CA GLY A 91 -7.13 3.94 -7.60
C GLY A 91 -6.19 2.97 -6.88
N LYS A 92 -4.87 3.23 -6.88
CA LYS A 92 -3.83 2.31 -6.35
C LYS A 92 -4.16 1.75 -4.96
N THR A 93 -4.48 2.62 -4.00
CA THR A 93 -4.75 2.23 -2.61
C THR A 93 -5.97 1.31 -2.52
N ARG A 94 -7.06 1.63 -3.25
CA ARG A 94 -8.24 0.76 -3.32
C ARG A 94 -7.90 -0.58 -3.97
N THR A 95 -7.16 -0.59 -5.08
CA THR A 95 -6.67 -1.84 -5.69
C THR A 95 -5.90 -2.72 -4.69
N GLY A 96 -4.98 -2.14 -3.91
CA GLY A 96 -4.24 -2.88 -2.88
C GLY A 96 -5.15 -3.42 -1.77
N ALA A 97 -6.07 -2.58 -1.26
CA ALA A 97 -7.03 -2.96 -0.23
C ALA A 97 -7.97 -4.10 -0.69
N GLU A 98 -8.57 -3.97 -1.87
CA GLU A 98 -9.50 -4.96 -2.45
C GLU A 98 -8.78 -6.27 -2.81
N THR A 99 -7.50 -6.21 -3.20
CA THR A 99 -6.65 -7.40 -3.40
C THR A 99 -6.46 -8.16 -2.08
N VAL A 100 -6.10 -7.44 -1.00
CA VAL A 100 -5.98 -8.04 0.35
C VAL A 100 -7.32 -8.59 0.83
N ARG A 101 -8.44 -7.90 0.54
CA ARG A 101 -9.79 -8.38 0.85
C ARG A 101 -10.11 -9.70 0.15
N SER A 102 -9.97 -9.76 -1.17
CA SER A 102 -10.18 -10.98 -1.97
C SER A 102 -9.31 -12.15 -1.50
N TRP A 103 -8.04 -11.88 -1.18
CA TRP A 103 -7.09 -12.86 -0.62
C TRP A 103 -7.52 -13.45 0.73
N VAL A 104 -8.12 -12.64 1.60
CA VAL A 104 -8.62 -13.10 2.90
C VAL A 104 -9.97 -13.79 2.78
N GLU A 105 -10.92 -13.23 2.02
CA GLU A 105 -12.28 -13.77 1.85
C GLU A 105 -12.26 -15.14 1.16
N SER A 106 -11.42 -15.32 0.14
CA SER A 106 -11.17 -16.63 -0.49
C SER A 106 -10.39 -17.63 0.39
N GLY A 107 -9.89 -17.18 1.55
CA GLY A 107 -9.07 -18.00 2.46
C GLY A 107 -7.68 -18.37 1.92
N ARG A 108 -7.27 -17.82 0.76
CA ARG A 108 -5.96 -18.08 0.11
C ARG A 108 -4.78 -17.67 0.99
N TYR A 109 -4.94 -16.58 1.76
CA TYR A 109 -3.90 -16.01 2.59
C TYR A 109 -4.44 -15.64 3.98
N LYS A 110 -3.68 -15.93 5.03
CA LYS A 110 -4.08 -15.74 6.43
C LYS A 110 -3.08 -14.94 7.27
N ARG A 111 -1.86 -14.73 6.77
CA ARG A 111 -0.81 -14.01 7.52
C ARG A 111 -0.14 -12.99 6.62
N ILE A 112 -0.75 -11.81 6.56
CA ILE A 112 -0.44 -10.77 5.59
C ILE A 112 0.50 -9.71 6.18
N GLY A 113 1.37 -9.13 5.37
CA GLY A 113 2.13 -7.92 5.71
C GLY A 113 1.56 -6.69 5.01
N LEU A 114 1.31 -5.61 5.76
CA LEU A 114 1.01 -4.28 5.21
C LEU A 114 2.24 -3.40 5.43
N VAL A 115 2.93 -3.08 4.34
CA VAL A 115 4.20 -2.34 4.38
C VAL A 115 4.03 -1.00 3.68
N GLY A 116 4.25 0.09 4.41
CA GLY A 116 4.19 1.45 3.89
C GLY A 116 5.36 2.27 4.41
N ALA A 117 5.52 3.49 3.89
CA ALA A 117 6.70 4.31 4.19
C ALA A 117 6.86 4.58 5.69
N THR A 118 5.83 5.14 6.34
CA THR A 118 5.78 5.38 7.78
C THR A 118 4.59 4.65 8.44
N GLU A 119 4.59 4.53 9.77
CA GLU A 119 3.43 4.01 10.52
C GLU A 119 2.16 4.87 10.29
N ALA A 120 2.35 6.19 10.10
CA ALA A 120 1.28 7.14 9.84
C ALA A 120 0.70 6.97 8.44
N ASP A 121 1.53 6.77 7.41
CA ASP A 121 1.06 6.43 6.04
C ASP A 121 0.24 5.14 6.07
N ILE A 122 0.74 4.09 6.74
CA ILE A 122 0.01 2.81 6.80
C ILE A 122 -1.35 3.01 7.47
N ARG A 123 -1.41 3.67 8.64
CA ARG A 123 -2.68 3.93 9.32
C ARG A 123 -3.62 4.77 8.46
N HIS A 124 -3.22 5.99 8.10
CA HIS A 124 -4.13 6.98 7.52
C HIS A 124 -4.42 6.78 6.02
N VAL A 125 -3.61 5.98 5.31
CA VAL A 125 -3.82 5.70 3.88
C VAL A 125 -4.21 4.24 3.65
N MET A 126 -3.43 3.28 4.15
CA MET A 126 -3.67 1.85 3.86
C MET A 126 -4.79 1.23 4.71
N VAL A 127 -5.11 1.78 5.88
CA VAL A 127 -6.10 1.19 6.82
C VAL A 127 -7.36 2.03 6.95
N GLU A 128 -7.24 3.23 7.51
CA GLU A 128 -8.35 4.13 7.88
C GLU A 128 -8.74 5.11 6.75
N GLY A 129 -7.92 5.23 5.70
CA GLY A 129 -8.17 6.16 4.60
C GLY A 129 -9.40 5.79 3.75
N CYS A 130 -9.94 6.76 3.00
CA CYS A 130 -11.14 6.61 2.15
C CYS A 130 -11.00 5.61 0.97
N SER A 131 -9.86 4.94 0.86
CA SER A 131 -9.59 3.83 -0.07
C SER A 131 -8.70 2.76 0.58
N GLY A 132 -8.58 2.81 1.91
CA GLY A 132 -7.84 1.86 2.73
C GLY A 132 -8.70 0.67 3.12
N LEU A 133 -8.09 -0.27 3.84
CA LEU A 133 -8.62 -1.60 4.06
C LEU A 133 -9.91 -1.65 4.87
N LEU A 134 -10.21 -0.66 5.71
CA LEU A 134 -11.49 -0.60 6.42
C LEU A 134 -12.63 -0.06 5.53
N SER A 135 -12.32 0.79 4.55
CA SER A 135 -13.33 1.40 3.65
C SER A 135 -13.89 0.45 2.60
N VAL A 136 -13.24 -0.69 2.37
CA VAL A 136 -13.63 -1.70 1.36
C VAL A 136 -14.53 -2.81 1.93
N TYR A 137 -15.03 -2.66 3.16
CA TYR A 137 -15.97 -3.58 3.79
C TYR A 137 -17.28 -2.87 4.18
N PRO A 138 -18.41 -3.60 4.23
CA PRO A 138 -19.59 -3.20 5.00
C PRO A 138 -19.23 -2.98 6.47
N LEU A 139 -19.91 -2.04 7.12
CA LEU A 139 -19.59 -1.58 8.48
C LEU A 139 -19.49 -2.72 9.51
N ASP A 140 -20.37 -3.71 9.41
CA ASP A 140 -20.51 -4.82 10.38
C ASP A 140 -19.84 -6.14 9.92
N GLU A 141 -19.32 -6.20 8.69
CA GLU A 141 -18.67 -7.39 8.11
C GLU A 141 -17.15 -7.26 8.00
N GLY A 142 -16.62 -6.06 8.27
CA GLY A 142 -15.21 -5.72 8.14
C GLY A 142 -14.28 -6.30 9.21
N PRO A 143 -12.96 -6.25 8.97
CA PRO A 143 -11.98 -6.68 9.95
C PRO A 143 -11.76 -5.64 11.06
N ARG A 144 -11.38 -6.13 12.24
CA ARG A 144 -11.09 -5.27 13.38
C ARG A 144 -9.63 -4.81 13.38
N TYR A 145 -9.41 -3.50 13.29
CA TYR A 145 -8.10 -2.90 13.50
C TYR A 145 -7.74 -2.88 15.00
N GLU A 146 -6.51 -3.28 15.34
CA GLU A 146 -5.94 -3.22 16.69
C GLU A 146 -4.69 -2.31 16.69
N PRO A 147 -4.84 -0.97 16.81
CA PRO A 147 -3.74 -0.01 16.66
C PRO A 147 -2.54 -0.32 17.56
N SER A 148 -2.78 -0.59 18.84
CA SER A 148 -1.74 -0.87 19.84
C SER A 148 -0.96 -2.17 19.57
N LYS A 149 -1.56 -3.11 18.83
CA LYS A 149 -0.93 -4.37 18.41
C LYS A 149 -0.42 -4.33 16.96
N ARG A 150 -0.59 -3.19 16.27
CA ARG A 150 -0.18 -2.97 14.86
C ARG A 150 -0.66 -4.06 13.92
N ARG A 151 -1.92 -4.47 14.06
CA ARG A 151 -2.49 -5.52 13.22
C ARG A 151 -3.98 -5.31 12.95
N ILE A 152 -4.46 -5.95 11.90
CA ILE A 152 -5.86 -6.06 11.51
C ILE A 152 -6.22 -7.55 11.60
N VAL A 153 -7.40 -7.87 12.14
CA VAL A 153 -7.85 -9.25 12.38
C VAL A 153 -9.24 -9.46 11.78
N TRP A 154 -9.38 -10.49 10.96
CA TRP A 154 -10.65 -10.87 10.33
C TRP A 154 -11.39 -11.95 11.13
N PRO A 155 -12.73 -12.06 11.01
CA PRO A 155 -13.51 -13.11 11.65
C PRO A 155 -13.05 -14.55 11.29
N ASN A 156 -12.53 -14.75 10.08
CA ASN A 156 -12.01 -16.04 9.61
C ASN A 156 -10.60 -16.42 10.17
N GLY A 157 -10.07 -15.60 11.08
CA GLY A 157 -8.77 -15.81 11.72
C GLY A 157 -7.55 -15.33 10.92
N ALA A 158 -7.74 -14.72 9.74
CA ALA A 158 -6.66 -14.04 9.05
C ALA A 158 -6.17 -12.82 9.86
N VAL A 159 -4.88 -12.51 9.74
CA VAL A 159 -4.23 -11.38 10.40
C VAL A 159 -3.29 -10.68 9.43
N ALA A 160 -3.38 -9.36 9.35
CA ALA A 160 -2.45 -8.51 8.63
C ALA A 160 -1.65 -7.66 9.63
N TYR A 161 -0.32 -7.69 9.55
CA TYR A 161 0.56 -6.91 10.42
C TYR A 161 1.06 -5.66 9.70
N LEU A 162 0.99 -4.52 10.38
CA LEU A 162 1.46 -3.23 9.88
C LEU A 162 2.97 -3.10 10.19
N VAL A 163 3.78 -2.80 9.16
CA VAL A 163 5.24 -2.65 9.31
C VAL A 163 5.74 -1.45 8.50
N SER A 164 6.22 -0.41 9.18
CA SER A 164 6.86 0.74 8.55
C SER A 164 8.19 0.35 7.88
N ALA A 165 8.42 0.85 6.67
CA ALA A 165 9.67 0.69 5.94
C ALA A 165 10.85 1.45 6.58
N GLU A 166 10.59 2.49 7.39
CA GLU A 166 11.63 3.10 8.24
C GLU A 166 12.12 2.15 9.34
N ARG A 167 11.37 1.08 9.64
CA ARG A 167 11.68 0.04 10.63
C ARG A 167 11.67 -1.34 9.98
N TYR A 168 12.26 -1.42 8.79
CA TYR A 168 12.35 -2.65 7.99
C TYR A 168 12.99 -3.83 8.73
N ASP A 169 13.82 -3.56 9.75
CA ASP A 169 14.39 -4.56 10.66
C ASP A 169 13.31 -5.45 11.30
N LYS A 170 12.09 -4.93 11.51
CA LYS A 170 10.97 -5.70 12.08
C LYS A 170 10.44 -6.80 11.18
N LEU A 171 10.64 -6.70 9.86
CA LEU A 171 10.26 -7.77 8.93
C LEU A 171 11.06 -9.06 9.18
N ARG A 172 12.29 -8.99 9.72
CA ARG A 172 13.15 -10.17 9.99
C ARG A 172 12.53 -11.17 10.97
N GLY A 173 11.75 -10.68 11.94
CA GLY A 173 11.05 -11.52 12.92
C GLY A 173 9.67 -11.99 12.46
N LEU A 174 9.23 -11.56 11.28
CA LEU A 174 7.90 -11.82 10.74
C LEU A 174 7.98 -12.75 9.53
N GLN A 175 6.87 -13.42 9.26
CA GLN A 175 6.73 -14.38 8.18
C GLN A 175 5.32 -14.22 7.63
N PHE A 176 5.21 -14.15 6.31
CA PHE A 176 3.97 -13.83 5.61
C PHE A 176 3.71 -14.81 4.47
N ASP A 177 2.43 -15.06 4.22
CA ASP A 177 1.95 -15.77 3.02
C ASP A 177 1.58 -14.79 1.90
N ALA A 178 1.16 -13.56 2.22
CA ALA A 178 1.08 -12.47 1.26
C ALA A 178 1.52 -11.11 1.83
N ILE A 179 1.91 -10.17 0.96
CA ILE A 179 2.28 -8.80 1.36
C ILE A 179 1.65 -7.77 0.41
N TRP A 180 1.18 -6.65 0.95
CA TRP A 180 0.92 -5.43 0.20
C TRP A 180 1.93 -4.36 0.61
N VAL A 181 2.69 -3.84 -0.37
CA VAL A 181 3.63 -2.72 -0.21
C VAL A 181 3.05 -1.47 -0.89
N ASP A 182 2.81 -0.39 -0.14
CA ASP A 182 2.32 0.88 -0.70
C ASP A 182 3.37 2.00 -0.74
N GLU A 183 3.34 2.78 -1.81
CA GLU A 183 4.24 3.88 -2.16
C GLU A 183 5.73 3.55 -1.92
N LEU A 184 6.20 2.39 -2.39
CA LEU A 184 7.60 1.94 -2.33
C LEU A 184 8.61 3.02 -2.78
N ALA A 185 8.26 3.85 -3.76
CA ALA A 185 9.07 4.98 -4.22
C ALA A 185 9.14 6.19 -3.26
N LYS A 186 8.51 6.12 -2.08
CA LYS A 186 8.70 7.05 -0.95
C LYS A 186 9.60 6.49 0.15
N PHE A 187 9.97 5.20 0.12
CA PHE A 187 10.71 4.58 1.22
C PHE A 187 12.09 5.22 1.36
N ARG A 188 12.50 5.49 2.61
CA ARG A 188 13.80 6.07 2.94
C ARG A 188 14.96 5.10 2.68
N TYR A 189 14.71 3.81 2.92
CA TYR A 189 15.65 2.69 2.72
C TYR A 189 14.98 1.65 1.80
N PRO A 190 14.79 1.98 0.51
CA PRO A 190 13.91 1.21 -0.37
C PRO A 190 14.47 -0.17 -0.68
N GLN A 191 15.79 -0.31 -0.81
CA GLN A 191 16.45 -1.57 -1.14
C GLN A 191 16.39 -2.53 0.05
N GLU A 192 16.83 -2.04 1.21
CA GLU A 192 16.91 -2.79 2.46
C GLU A 192 15.52 -3.25 2.92
N ALA A 193 14.51 -2.37 2.80
CA ALA A 193 13.12 -2.74 3.07
C ALA A 193 12.60 -3.78 2.08
N TRP A 194 12.89 -3.63 0.79
CA TRP A 194 12.47 -4.60 -0.22
C TRP A 194 13.08 -5.99 -0.02
N ASP A 195 14.35 -6.05 0.37
CA ASP A 195 15.03 -7.32 0.61
C ASP A 195 14.44 -8.03 1.85
N GLN A 196 14.09 -7.30 2.90
CA GLN A 196 13.36 -7.90 4.04
C GLN A 196 11.91 -8.29 3.72
N VAL A 197 11.22 -7.56 2.82
CA VAL A 197 9.93 -7.98 2.27
C VAL A 197 10.07 -9.34 1.56
N CYS A 198 11.09 -9.50 0.71
CA CYS A 198 11.34 -10.74 -0.02
C CYS A 198 11.68 -11.92 0.92
N LEU A 199 12.47 -11.68 1.97
CA LEU A 199 12.88 -12.71 2.95
C LEU A 199 11.74 -13.13 3.89
N SER A 200 10.81 -12.22 4.23
CA SER A 200 9.66 -12.51 5.08
C SER A 200 8.49 -13.18 4.32
N LEU A 201 8.41 -12.99 3.00
CA LEU A 201 7.43 -13.60 2.10
C LEU A 201 7.74 -15.08 1.79
N ARG A 202 7.43 -15.97 2.74
CA ARG A 202 7.90 -17.37 2.72
C ARG A 202 6.91 -18.44 3.23
N LEU A 203 5.69 -18.08 3.61
CA LEU A 203 4.69 -19.04 4.07
C LEU A 203 3.77 -19.51 2.94
N GLY A 204 3.30 -20.76 3.02
CA GLY A 204 2.42 -21.34 2.00
C GLY A 204 3.14 -21.74 0.70
N GLN A 205 2.38 -22.24 -0.28
CA GLN A 205 2.92 -22.81 -1.53
C GLN A 205 3.20 -21.75 -2.61
N GLN A 206 2.41 -20.66 -2.62
CA GLN A 206 2.46 -19.60 -3.62
C GLN A 206 2.36 -18.23 -2.93
N PRO A 207 3.39 -17.80 -2.18
CA PRO A 207 3.33 -16.52 -1.50
C PRO A 207 3.46 -15.36 -2.49
N ARG A 208 2.60 -14.34 -2.36
CA ARG A 208 2.46 -13.24 -3.32
C ARG A 208 2.69 -11.87 -2.70
N VAL A 209 3.24 -10.93 -3.47
CA VAL A 209 3.35 -9.51 -3.09
C VAL A 209 2.77 -8.60 -4.16
N VAL A 210 1.87 -7.72 -3.75
CA VAL A 210 1.37 -6.59 -4.55
C VAL A 210 2.10 -5.32 -4.14
N VAL A 211 2.62 -4.56 -5.11
CA VAL A 211 3.36 -3.31 -4.88
C VAL A 211 2.65 -2.18 -5.61
N THR A 212 2.06 -1.26 -4.86
CA THR A 212 1.42 -0.05 -5.40
C THR A 212 2.37 1.13 -5.28
N THR A 213 2.82 1.73 -6.39
CA THR A 213 3.77 2.86 -6.29
C THR A 213 3.71 3.82 -7.46
N THR A 214 4.25 5.02 -7.25
CA THR A 214 4.49 6.01 -8.32
C THR A 214 5.72 5.64 -9.15
N PRO A 215 5.75 5.94 -10.47
CA PRO A 215 6.84 5.58 -11.38
C PRO A 215 8.06 6.52 -11.24
N LYS A 216 8.65 6.63 -10.04
CA LYS A 216 9.93 7.35 -9.86
C LYS A 216 11.08 6.50 -10.45
N PRO A 217 12.06 7.09 -11.16
CA PRO A 217 13.09 6.34 -11.88
C PRO A 217 14.27 5.88 -10.99
N THR A 218 14.00 5.36 -9.79
CA THR A 218 15.03 4.82 -8.89
C THR A 218 15.57 3.47 -9.40
N ALA A 219 16.77 3.07 -8.97
CA ALA A 219 17.38 1.81 -9.38
C ALA A 219 16.49 0.59 -9.06
N LEU A 220 15.94 0.53 -7.84
CA LEU A 220 15.01 -0.53 -7.44
C LEU A 220 13.76 -0.56 -8.33
N ILE A 221 13.11 0.58 -8.58
CA ILE A 221 11.88 0.61 -9.39
C ILE A 221 12.15 0.20 -10.84
N LYS A 222 13.32 0.54 -11.41
CA LYS A 222 13.74 0.04 -12.72
C LYS A 222 13.90 -1.48 -12.72
N ARG A 223 14.69 -2.03 -11.78
CA ARG A 223 14.92 -3.48 -11.61
C ARG A 223 13.64 -4.29 -11.38
N LEU A 224 12.66 -3.74 -10.65
CA LEU A 224 11.36 -4.39 -10.45
C LEU A 224 10.41 -4.25 -11.65
N ALA A 225 10.62 -3.24 -12.50
CA ALA A 225 9.81 -3.02 -13.71
C ALA A 225 10.34 -3.78 -14.93
N GLU A 226 11.57 -4.25 -14.91
CA GLU A 226 12.15 -5.10 -15.95
C GLU A 226 11.37 -6.42 -16.07
N PRO A 227 10.91 -6.80 -17.29
CA PRO A 227 10.34 -8.12 -17.52
C PRO A 227 11.39 -9.20 -17.25
N LYS A 228 10.95 -10.36 -16.78
CA LYS A 228 11.80 -11.52 -16.45
C LYS A 228 11.24 -12.77 -17.10
#